data_AF-A0A8J3YGZ2-F1
#
_entry.id   AF-A0A8J3YGZ2-F1
#
_cell.length_a   1.000
_cell.length_b   1.000
_cell.length_c   1.000
_cell.angle_alpha   90.00
_cell.angle_beta   90.00
_cell.angle_gamma   90.00
#
_symmetry.space_group_name_H-M   'P 1'
#
loop_
_entity.id
_entity.type
_entity.pdbx_description
1 polymer ?
#
loop_
_entity_poly.entity_id
_entity_poly.type
_entity_poly.pdbx_seq_one_letter_code
_entity_poly.pdbx_strand_id
1 'polypeptide(L)' 'MALPSFLKHVRTLEGHGLISTAKAGRVRTCTLNRERLALVDDWLAEQRRVWHERTDRLEQFVTDTAEEQP' A
#
# COMPACT_ATOMS: atom_id res chain seq x y z
N MET A 1 14.17 -7.91 -14.99
CA MET A 1 14.90 -6.67 -14.58
C MET A 1 16.37 -7.02 -14.38
N ALA A 2 17.30 -6.12 -14.72
CA ALA A 2 18.72 -6.31 -14.45
C ALA A 2 19.07 -5.85 -13.01
N LEU A 3 20.14 -6.41 -12.43
CA LEU A 3 20.60 -6.10 -11.07
C LEU A 3 20.82 -4.59 -10.82
N PRO A 4 21.42 -3.80 -11.74
CA PRO A 4 21.56 -2.36 -11.54
C PRO A 4 20.22 -1.65 -11.40
N SER A 5 19.20 -2.05 -12.17
CA SER A 5 17.84 -1.50 -12.07
C SER A 5 17.20 -1.87 -10.74
N PHE A 6 17.36 -3.11 -10.28
CA PHE A 6 16.86 -3.53 -8.98
C PHE A 6 17.51 -2.74 -7.83
N LEU A 7 18.83 -2.55 -7.87
CA LEU A 7 19.55 -1.76 -6.87
C LEU A 7 19.15 -0.28 -6.85
N LYS A 8 18.69 0.29 -7.98
CA LYS A 8 18.09 1.64 -7.97
C LYS A 8 16.86 1.69 -7.07
N HIS A 9 15.94 0.73 -7.20
CA HIS A 9 14.76 0.66 -6.33
C HIS A 9 15.13 0.48 -4.86
N VAL A 10 16.11 -0.39 -4.55
CA VAL A 10 16.61 -0.58 -3.18
C VAL A 10 17.13 0.75 -2.61
N ARG A 11 17.93 1.50 -3.37
CA ARG A 11 18.45 2.81 -2.92
C ARG A 11 17.34 3.84 -2.75
N THR A 12 16.34 3.86 -3.63
CA THR A 12 15.19 4.77 -3.49
C THR A 12 14.43 4.46 -2.20
N LEU A 13 14.12 3.19 -1.93
CA LEU A 13 13.43 2.78 -0.71
C LEU A 13 14.24 3.13 0.56
N GLU A 14 15.55 2.90 0.53
CA GLU A 14 16.46 3.25 1.63
C GLU A 14 16.55 4.77 1.82
N GLY A 15 16.62 5.55 0.74
CA GLY A 15 16.66 7.02 0.77
C GLY A 15 15.39 7.67 1.35
N HIS A 16 14.23 7.00 1.23
CA HIS A 16 12.98 7.43 1.89
C HIS A 16 12.79 6.83 3.29
N GLY A 17 13.75 6.03 3.76
CA GLY A 17 13.74 5.39 5.08
C GLY A 17 12.76 4.23 5.22
N LEU A 18 12.18 3.76 4.11
CA LEU A 18 11.22 2.64 4.11
C LEU A 18 11.90 1.31 4.40
N ILE A 19 13.19 1.20 4.07
CA ILE A 19 14.03 0.05 4.40
C ILE A 19 15.37 0.51 4.97
N SER A 20 16.03 -0.35 5.73
CA SER A 20 17.46 -0.28 6.02
C SER A 20 18.18 -1.41 5.29
N THR A 21 19.42 -1.19 4.86
CA THR A 21 20.21 -2.23 4.22
C THR A 21 21.58 -2.41 4.85
N ALA A 22 22.02 -3.66 4.94
CA ALA A 22 23.34 -4.04 5.42
C ALA A 22 23.99 -4.99 4.42
N LYS A 23 25.27 -4.74 4.07
CA LYS A 23 26.02 -5.59 3.14
C LYS A 23 27.07 -6.41 3.88
N ALA A 24 27.02 -7.73 3.74
CA ALA A 24 28.00 -8.68 4.23
C ALA A 24 28.56 -9.49 3.04
N GLY A 25 29.80 -9.20 2.63
CA GLY A 25 30.43 -9.83 1.46
C GLY A 25 29.63 -9.60 0.17
N ARG A 26 29.11 -10.68 -0.42
CA ARG A 26 28.27 -10.63 -1.64
C ARG A 26 26.77 -10.52 -1.33
N VAL A 27 26.36 -10.58 -0.07
CA VAL A 27 24.95 -10.54 0.35
C VAL A 27 24.62 -9.14 0.84
N ARG A 28 23.47 -8.61 0.41
CA ARG A 28 22.85 -7.43 0.99
C ARG A 28 21.52 -7.84 1.60
N THR A 29 21.40 -7.65 2.91
CA THR A 29 20.16 -7.86 3.64
C THR A 29 19.40 -6.54 3.67
N CYS A 30 18.12 -6.58 3.32
CA CYS A 30 17.21 -5.45 3.38
C CYS A 30 16.14 -5.72 4.45
N THR A 31 15.90 -4.76 5.33
CA THR A 31 14.94 -4.86 6.42
C THR A 31 13.93 -3.73 6.30
N LEU A 32 12.64 -4.05 6.43
CA LEU A 32 11.56 -3.06 6.38
C LEU A 32 11.55 -2.19 7.65
N ASN A 33 11.34 -0.89 7.49
CA ASN A 33 11.05 0.01 8.58
C ASN A 33 9.54 0.03 8.87
N ARG A 34 9.13 -0.69 9.92
CA ARG A 34 7.70 -0.82 10.29
C ARG A 34 7.07 0.51 10.66
N GLU A 35 7.77 1.37 11.39
CA GLU A 35 7.23 2.65 11.83
C GLU A 35 6.91 3.56 10.64
N ARG A 36 7.80 3.61 9.64
CA ARG A 36 7.54 4.41 8.43
C ARG A 36 6.43 3.84 7.56
N LEU A 37 6.30 2.51 7.51
CA LEU A 37 5.21 1.87 6.79
C LEU A 37 3.86 2.08 7.50
N ALA A 38 3.83 2.18 8.83
CA ALA A 38 2.61 2.43 9.58
C ALA A 38 1.95 3.78 9.19
N LEU A 39 2.75 4.81 8.89
CA LEU A 39 2.23 6.09 8.39
C LEU A 39 1.45 5.95 7.07
N VAL A 40 1.85 5.01 6.22
CA VAL A 40 1.15 4.71 4.97
C VAL A 40 -0.14 3.95 5.26
N ASP A 41 -0.12 3.09 6.27
CA ASP A 41 -1.28 2.28 6.66
C ASP A 41 -2.46 3.15 7.11
N ASP A 42 -2.21 4.21 7.89
CA ASP A 42 -3.25 5.16 8.28
C ASP A 42 -3.89 5.85 7.07
N TRP A 43 -3.06 6.29 6.11
CA TRP A 43 -3.56 6.88 4.87
C TRP A 43 -4.34 5.87 4.02
N LEU A 44 -3.85 4.63 3.91
CA LEU A 44 -4.53 3.56 3.18
C LEU A 44 -5.86 3.19 3.82
N ALA A 45 -5.94 3.19 5.15
CA ALA A 45 -7.17 2.95 5.88
C ALA A 45 -8.23 4.00 5.54
N GLU A 46 -7.84 5.27 5.46
CA GLU A 46 -8.74 6.35 5.06
C GLU A 46 -9.21 6.19 3.60
N GLN A 47 -8.31 5.86 2.67
CA GLN A 47 -8.71 5.59 1.28
C GLN A 47 -9.68 4.42 1.18
N ARG A 48 -9.44 3.37 1.98
CA ARG A 48 -10.31 2.19 2.03
C ARG A 48 -11.69 2.54 2.56
N ARG A 49 -11.80 3.39 3.57
CA ARG A 49 -13.07 3.89 4.10
C ARG A 49 -13.88 4.62 3.03
N VAL A 50 -13.24 5.54 2.29
CA VAL A 50 -13.90 6.26 1.18
C VAL A 50 -14.44 5.31 0.12
N TRP A 51 -13.72 4.24 -0.19
CA TRP A 51 -14.17 3.25 -1.16
C TRP A 51 -15.33 2.42 -0.63
N HIS A 52 -15.25 1.95 0.61
CA HIS A 52 -16.35 1.22 1.25
C HIS A 52 -17.63 2.06 1.27
N GLU A 53 -17.58 3.30 1.75
CA GLU A 53 -18.77 4.17 1.78
C GLU A 53 -19.40 4.37 0.40
N ARG A 54 -18.60 4.44 -0.67
CA ARG A 54 -19.12 4.56 -2.04
C ARG A 54 -19.77 3.26 -2.51
N THR A 55 -19.17 2.12 -2.18
CA THR A 55 -19.73 0.80 -2.50
C THR A 55 -21.01 0.55 -1.72
N ASP A 56 -21.06 0.90 -0.43
CA ASP A 56 -22.25 0.75 0.40
C ASP A 56 -23.43 1.57 -0.15
N ARG A 57 -23.17 2.82 -0.59
CA ARG A 57 -24.21 3.65 -1.25
C ARG A 57 -24.69 3.06 -2.56
N LEU A 58 -23.79 2.44 -3.34
CA LEU A 58 -24.16 1.77 -4.58
C LEU A 58 -25.03 0.55 -4.30
N GLU A 59 -24.67 -0.25 -3.29
CA GLU A 59 -25.47 -1.39 -2.84
C GLU A 59 -26.86 -0.98 -2.39
N GLN A 60 -26.96 0.08 -1.57
CA GLN A 60 -28.24 0.66 -1.16
C GLN A 60 -29.08 1.08 -2.37
N PHE A 61 -28.51 1.86 -3.30
CA PHE A 61 -29.22 2.31 -4.49
C PHE A 61 -29.77 1.14 -5.33
N VAL A 62 -28.97 0.10 -5.54
CA VAL A 62 -29.39 -1.07 -6.32
C VAL A 62 -30.48 -1.87 -5.60
N THR A 63 -30.35 -2.05 -4.28
CA THR A 63 -31.30 -2.82 -3.46
C THR A 63 -32.62 -2.08 -3.30
N ASP A 64 -32.58 -0.78 -3.00
CA ASP A 64 -33.78 0.06 -2.84
C ASP A 64 -34.58 0.14 -4.16
N THR A 65 -33.89 0.25 -5.30
CA THR A 65 -34.56 0.27 -6.63
C THR A 65 -35.17 -1.09 -6.99
N ALA A 66 -34.65 -2.19 -6.45
CA ALA A 66 -35.20 -3.53 -6.65
C ALA A 66 -36.45 -3.79 -5.80
N GLU A 67 -36.61 -3.10 -4.66
CA GLU A 67 -37.80 -3.17 -3.80
C GLU A 67 -38.95 -2.26 -4.29
N GLU A 68 -38.65 -1.16 -5.00
CA GLU A 68 -39.66 -0.24 -5.56
C GLU A 68 -40.22 -0.65 -6.94
N GLN A 69 -39.78 -1.77 -7.52
CA GLN A 69 -40.37 -2.32 -8.75
C GLN A 69 -41.25 -3.55 -8.46
N PRO A 70 -42.60 -3.43 -8.52
CA PRO A 70 -43.52 -4.56 -8.49
C PRO A 70 -43.56 -5.35 -9.80
#